data_AF-R6LXB2-F1
#
_entry.id   AF-R6LXB2-F1
#
_cell.length_a   1.000
_cell.length_b   1.000
_cell.length_c   1.000
_cell.angle_alpha   90.00
_cell.angle_beta   90.00
_cell.angle_gamma   90.00
#
_symmetry.space_group_name_H-M   'P 1'
#
loop_
_entity.id
_entity.type
_entity.pdbx_description
1 polymer ?
#
loop_
_entity_poly.entity_id
_entity_poly.type
_entity_poly.pdbx_seq_one_letter_code
_entity_poly.pdbx_strand_id
1 'polypeptide(L)'
;MKNLIQLIAALVSTAGFCLMYHLPRRHIPLAAGGAAACWAVYLLLRSRIGNLFYLVLLVSIFSAAYAEIAAKYAKAPATLFLIPALIPLVPGSYVYYMMLSLVQDNYIATRRYGLLTAQWAIGLAAGISVVAVVHQILDSPHIPKPKRPSDGDSK
;
A
#
# COMPACT_ATOMS: atom_id res chain seq x y z
N MET A 1 4.55 -24.50 -7.41
CA MET A 1 5.37 -24.38 -6.17
C MET A 1 5.89 -22.97 -5.93
N LYS A 2 6.54 -22.30 -6.90
CA LYS A 2 7.13 -20.95 -6.73
C LYS A 2 6.16 -19.88 -6.17
N ASN A 3 4.91 -19.85 -6.64
CA ASN A 3 3.91 -18.88 -6.18
C ASN A 3 3.50 -19.07 -4.71
N LEU A 4 3.46 -20.32 -4.22
CA LEU A 4 3.11 -20.63 -2.84
C LEU A 4 4.19 -20.14 -1.87
N ILE A 5 5.47 -20.34 -2.24
CA ILE A 5 6.61 -19.86 -1.46
C ILE A 5 6.58 -18.33 -1.35
N GLN A 6 6.26 -17.63 -2.45
CA GLN A 6 6.15 -16.17 -2.43
C GLN A 6 5.03 -15.67 -1.53
N LEU A 7 3.90 -16.39 -1.47
CA LEU A 7 2.78 -16.03 -0.60
C LEU A 7 3.14 -16.22 0.89
N ILE A 8 3.80 -17.33 1.22
CA ILE A 8 4.28 -17.60 2.58
C ILE A 8 5.37 -16.58 2.96
N ALA A 9 6.29 -16.26 2.06
CA ALA A 9 7.32 -15.26 2.29
C ALA A 9 6.71 -13.87 2.55
N ALA A 10 5.68 -13.48 1.79
CA ALA A 10 4.95 -12.24 2.01
C ALA A 10 4.27 -12.22 3.39
N LEU A 11 3.62 -13.32 3.80
CA LEU A 11 3.02 -13.44 5.12
C LEU A 11 4.05 -13.28 6.25
N VAL A 12 5.16 -14.02 6.17
CA VAL A 12 6.20 -14.03 7.21
C VAL A 12 6.91 -12.68 7.29
N SER A 13 7.27 -12.09 6.14
CA SER A 13 7.93 -10.78 6.08
C SER A 13 7.03 -9.69 6.69
N THR A 14 5.74 -9.71 6.35
CA THR A 14 4.78 -8.73 6.85
C THR A 14 4.52 -8.91 8.35
N ALA A 15 4.40 -10.15 8.83
CA ALA A 15 4.26 -10.43 10.26
C ALA A 15 5.49 -9.97 11.07
N GLY A 16 6.69 -10.21 10.56
CA GLY A 16 7.94 -9.73 11.15
C GLY A 16 8.00 -8.20 11.20
N PHE A 17 7.61 -7.52 10.12
CA PHE A 17 7.52 -6.07 10.07
C PHE A 17 6.52 -5.50 11.09
N CYS A 18 5.34 -6.12 11.19
CA CYS A 18 4.33 -5.70 12.17
C CYS A 18 4.82 -5.84 13.62
N LEU A 19 5.59 -6.89 13.93
CA LEU A 19 6.22 -7.06 15.24
C LEU A 19 7.27 -5.98 15.51
N MET A 20 8.10 -5.66 14.52
CA MET A 20 9.14 -4.62 14.65
C MET A 20 8.54 -3.22 14.88
N TYR A 21 7.43 -2.92 14.21
CA TYR A 21 6.71 -1.64 14.35
C TYR A 21 5.66 -1.64 15.48
N HIS A 22 5.73 -2.62 16.40
CA HIS A 22 4.87 -2.70 17.58
C HIS A 22 3.35 -2.60 17.27
N LEU A 23 2.91 -3.21 16.15
CA LEU A 23 1.48 -3.25 15.84
C LEU A 23 0.73 -4.05 16.92
N PRO A 24 -0.50 -3.63 17.32
CA PRO A 24 -1.28 -4.38 18.27
C PRO A 24 -1.53 -5.80 17.73
N ARG A 25 -1.23 -6.82 18.54
CA ARG A 25 -1.23 -8.23 18.11
C ARG A 25 -2.55 -8.67 17.46
N ARG A 26 -3.66 -8.03 17.82
CA ARG A 26 -5.00 -8.25 17.23
C ARG A 26 -5.08 -7.90 15.74
N HIS A 27 -4.26 -6.99 15.23
CA HIS A 27 -4.30 -6.51 13.84
C HIS A 27 -3.29 -7.18 12.93
N ILE A 28 -2.26 -7.83 13.49
CA ILE A 28 -1.22 -8.56 12.75
C ILE A 28 -1.78 -9.57 11.73
N PRO A 29 -2.73 -10.47 12.07
CA PRO A 29 -3.23 -11.43 11.09
C PRO A 29 -3.99 -10.75 9.94
N LEU A 30 -4.69 -9.66 10.21
CA LEU A 30 -5.43 -8.90 9.20
C LEU A 30 -4.48 -8.15 8.24
N ALA A 31 -3.39 -7.60 8.79
CA ALA A 31 -2.35 -6.93 8.02
C ALA A 31 -1.54 -7.92 7.17
N ALA A 32 -1.13 -9.06 7.75
CA ALA A 32 -0.42 -10.12 7.02
C ALA A 32 -1.30 -10.72 5.91
N GLY A 33 -2.57 -10.99 6.21
CA GLY A 33 -3.56 -11.42 5.21
C GLY A 33 -3.71 -10.41 4.07
N GLY A 34 -3.64 -9.11 4.39
CA GLY A 34 -3.65 -8.04 3.39
C GLY A 34 -2.47 -8.09 2.44
N ALA A 35 -1.24 -8.25 2.95
CA ALA A 35 -0.05 -8.39 2.12
C ALA A 35 -0.11 -9.63 1.22
N ALA A 36 -0.59 -10.76 1.75
CA ALA A 36 -0.78 -11.98 0.96
C ALA A 36 -1.84 -11.78 -0.14
N ALA A 37 -2.97 -11.15 0.18
CA ALA A 37 -4.03 -10.86 -0.79
C ALA A 37 -3.53 -9.91 -1.89
N CYS A 38 -2.82 -8.83 -1.52
CA CYS A 38 -2.24 -7.89 -2.48
C CYS A 38 -1.25 -8.59 -3.41
N TRP A 39 -0.37 -9.43 -2.86
CA TRP A 39 0.59 -10.19 -3.65
C TRP A 39 -0.09 -11.23 -4.55
N ALA A 40 -1.16 -11.88 -4.08
CA ALA A 40 -1.95 -12.80 -4.89
C ALA A 40 -2.58 -12.09 -6.09
N VAL A 41 -3.17 -10.90 -5.89
CA VAL A 41 -3.72 -10.07 -6.97
C VAL A 41 -2.63 -9.69 -7.97
N TYR A 42 -1.46 -9.27 -7.48
CA TYR A 42 -0.30 -9.01 -8.34
C TYR A 42 0.09 -10.23 -9.20
N LEU A 43 0.13 -11.42 -8.61
CA LEU A 43 0.47 -12.66 -9.31
C LEU A 43 -0.59 -13.08 -10.35
N LEU A 44 -1.86 -12.78 -10.12
CA LEU A 44 -2.92 -13.03 -11.08
C LEU A 44 -2.83 -12.05 -12.26
N LEU A 45 -2.71 -10.75 -11.98
CA LEU A 45 -2.72 -9.70 -12.99
C LEU A 45 -1.45 -9.66 -13.85
N ARG A 46 -0.28 -10.05 -13.31
CA ARG A 46 1.00 -10.06 -14.07
C ARG A 46 1.00 -10.95 -15.29
N SER A 47 0.13 -11.96 -15.34
CA SER A 47 -0.01 -12.85 -16.50
C SER A 47 -0.92 -12.27 -17.59
N ARG A 48 -1.76 -11.30 -17.24
CA ARG A 48 -2.79 -10.73 -18.12
C ARG A 48 -2.43 -9.34 -18.64
N ILE A 49 -1.66 -8.56 -17.86
CA ILE A 49 -1.33 -7.17 -18.15
C ILE A 49 0.16 -7.06 -18.48
N GLY A 50 0.47 -6.73 -19.74
CA GLY A 50 1.85 -6.54 -20.19
C GLY A 50 2.45 -5.18 -19.83
N ASN A 51 1.62 -4.19 -19.50
CA ASN A 51 2.08 -2.85 -19.13
C ASN A 51 2.21 -2.71 -17.60
N LEU A 52 3.43 -2.46 -17.14
CA LEU A 52 3.77 -2.35 -15.72
C LEU A 52 2.98 -1.24 -15.00
N PHE A 53 2.78 -0.10 -15.64
CA PHE A 53 2.06 1.03 -15.02
C PHE A 53 0.62 0.64 -14.69
N TYR A 54 -0.13 0.09 -15.65
CA TYR A 54 -1.51 -0.34 -15.44
C TYR A 54 -1.63 -1.45 -14.41
N LEU A 55 -0.69 -2.39 -14.41
CA LEU A 55 -0.66 -3.48 -13.45
C LEU A 55 -0.52 -2.94 -12.02
N VAL A 56 0.47 -2.08 -11.80
CA VAL A 56 0.75 -1.52 -10.48
C VAL A 56 -0.39 -0.61 -10.00
N LEU A 57 -0.97 0.16 -10.92
CA LEU A 57 -2.13 1.00 -10.63
C LEU A 57 -3.31 0.17 -10.12
N LEU A 58 -3.66 -0.93 -10.79
CA LEU A 58 -4.76 -1.80 -10.35
C LEU A 58 -4.47 -2.49 -9.02
N VAL A 59 -3.26 -3.01 -8.85
CA VAL A 59 -2.87 -3.69 -7.60
C VAL A 59 -2.85 -2.70 -6.43
N SER A 60 -2.40 -1.46 -6.64
CA SER A 60 -2.38 -0.44 -5.60
C SER A 60 -3.76 0.08 -5.23
N ILE A 61 -4.69 0.21 -6.19
CA ILE A 61 -6.13 0.45 -5.90
C ILE A 61 -6.69 -0.67 -5.03
N PHE A 62 -6.45 -1.93 -5.39
CA PHE A 62 -6.91 -3.07 -4.60
C PHE A 62 -6.31 -3.04 -3.18
N SER A 63 -5.01 -2.77 -3.06
CA SER A 63 -4.31 -2.70 -1.78
C SER A 63 -4.84 -1.59 -0.89
N ALA A 64 -5.06 -0.40 -1.44
CA ALA A 64 -5.64 0.72 -0.71
C ALA A 64 -7.09 0.44 -0.30
N ALA A 65 -7.91 -0.13 -1.18
CA ALA A 65 -9.28 -0.48 -0.86
C ALA A 65 -9.35 -1.54 0.26
N TYR A 66 -8.48 -2.55 0.20
CA TYR A 66 -8.36 -3.55 1.26
C TYR A 66 -8.00 -2.89 2.59
N ALA A 67 -7.02 -1.99 2.59
CA ALA A 67 -6.58 -1.29 3.79
C ALA A 67 -7.70 -0.46 4.43
N GLU A 68 -8.50 0.26 3.64
CA GLU A 68 -9.65 1.04 4.15
C GLU A 68 -10.74 0.13 4.75
N ILE A 69 -11.08 -0.97 4.09
CA ILE A 69 -12.07 -1.92 4.60
C ILE A 69 -11.59 -2.57 5.91
N ALA A 70 -10.32 -2.98 5.93
CA ALA A 70 -9.65 -3.52 7.10
C ALA A 70 -9.63 -2.52 8.26
N ALA A 71 -9.37 -1.25 7.98
CA ALA A 71 -9.39 -0.14 8.93
C ALA A 71 -10.75 0.03 9.61
N LYS A 72 -11.83 0.04 8.82
CA LYS A 72 -13.21 0.15 9.31
C LYS A 72 -13.58 -1.00 10.23
N TYR A 73 -13.20 -2.23 9.85
CA TYR A 73 -13.46 -3.41 10.68
C TYR A 73 -12.65 -3.41 11.99
N ALA A 74 -11.38 -3.01 11.90
CA ALA A 74 -10.45 -3.00 13.03
C ALA A 74 -10.59 -1.77 13.94
N LYS A 75 -11.36 -0.75 13.54
CA LYS A 75 -11.45 0.57 14.19
C LYS A 75 -10.07 1.19 14.44
N ALA A 76 -9.20 1.11 13.44
CA ALA A 76 -7.82 1.58 13.52
C ALA A 76 -7.45 2.35 12.24
N PRO A 77 -6.44 3.25 12.27
CA PRO A 77 -6.00 3.99 11.09
C PRO A 77 -5.69 3.10 9.88
N ALA A 78 -6.15 3.48 8.67
CA ALA A 78 -5.95 2.70 7.45
C ALA A 78 -4.47 2.52 7.07
N THR A 79 -3.62 3.47 7.45
CA THR A 79 -2.16 3.40 7.27
C THR A 79 -1.53 2.19 7.95
N LEU A 80 -2.12 1.69 9.05
CA LEU A 80 -1.66 0.47 9.74
C LEU A 80 -1.81 -0.79 8.89
N PHE A 81 -2.76 -0.82 7.95
CA PHE A 81 -2.99 -1.95 7.05
C PHE A 81 -2.36 -1.70 5.68
N LEU A 82 -2.33 -0.45 5.23
CA LEU A 82 -1.76 -0.06 3.94
C LEU A 82 -0.26 -0.29 3.89
N ILE A 83 0.51 0.20 4.87
CA ILE A 83 1.97 0.09 4.85
C ILE A 83 2.41 -1.38 4.77
N PRO A 84 1.92 -2.30 5.63
CA PRO A 84 2.32 -3.69 5.57
C PRO A 84 1.88 -4.38 4.26
N ALA A 85 0.72 -4.03 3.72
CA ALA A 85 0.22 -4.59 2.46
C ALA A 85 1.08 -4.19 1.24
N LEU A 86 1.70 -3.02 1.28
CA LEU A 86 2.55 -2.52 0.21
C LEU A 86 3.99 -3.05 0.24
N ILE A 87 4.49 -3.55 1.39
CA ILE A 87 5.87 -4.07 1.54
C ILE A 87 6.30 -4.99 0.39
N PRO A 88 5.56 -6.06 0.04
CA PRO A 88 6.00 -6.96 -1.03
C PRO A 88 5.94 -6.31 -2.42
N LEU A 89 5.18 -5.22 -2.59
CA LEU A 89 4.95 -4.55 -3.87
C LEU A 89 5.99 -3.46 -4.17
N VAL A 90 6.76 -3.02 -3.18
CA VAL A 90 7.80 -1.98 -3.35
C VAL A 90 8.96 -2.53 -4.19
N PRO A 91 9.34 -1.86 -5.30
CA PRO A 91 10.35 -2.35 -6.23
C PRO A 91 11.77 -2.02 -5.78
N GLY A 92 12.19 -2.56 -4.63
CA GLY A 92 13.53 -2.32 -4.09
C GLY A 92 14.65 -2.74 -5.04
N SER A 93 14.46 -3.82 -5.80
CA SER A 93 15.46 -4.30 -6.76
C SER A 93 15.67 -3.33 -7.93
N TYR A 94 14.63 -2.69 -8.44
CA TYR A 94 14.77 -1.75 -9.55
C TYR A 94 15.47 -0.46 -9.12
N VAL A 95 15.17 0.02 -7.91
CA VAL A 95 15.89 1.14 -7.30
C VAL A 95 17.36 0.79 -7.11
N TYR A 96 17.64 -0.41 -6.57
CA TYR A 96 19.01 -0.90 -6.38
C TYR A 96 19.77 -0.98 -7.71
N TYR A 97 19.20 -1.61 -8.74
CA TYR A 97 19.86 -1.73 -10.04
C TYR A 97 20.00 -0.40 -10.76
N MET A 98 19.06 0.54 -10.59
CA MET A 98 19.19 1.91 -11.08
C MET A 98 20.42 2.59 -10.47
N MET A 99 20.54 2.56 -9.13
CA MET A 99 21.67 3.18 -8.43
C MET A 99 23.00 2.49 -8.76
N LEU A 100 23.01 1.16 -8.80
CA LEU A 100 24.20 0.40 -9.19
C LEU A 100 24.66 0.76 -10.61
N SER A 101 23.74 0.84 -11.56
CA SER A 101 24.06 1.22 -12.94
C SER A 101 24.57 2.65 -13.05
N LEU A 102 24.07 3.55 -12.19
CA LEU A 102 24.51 4.94 -12.14
C LEU A 102 25.95 5.05 -11.65
N VAL A 103 26.31 4.30 -10.61
CA VAL A 103 27.69 4.23 -10.08
C VAL A 103 28.66 3.58 -11.08
N GLN A 104 28.16 2.69 -11.94
CA GLN A 104 28.94 2.03 -12.98
C GLN A 104 29.00 2.83 -14.30
N ASP A 105 28.52 4.08 -14.32
CA ASP A 105 28.42 4.92 -15.54
C ASP A 105 27.66 4.25 -16.71
N ASN A 106 26.80 3.28 -16.40
CA ASN A 106 25.96 2.61 -17.40
C ASN A 106 24.63 3.36 -17.56
N TYR A 107 24.66 4.43 -18.35
CA TYR A 107 23.51 5.31 -18.59
C TYR A 107 22.32 4.59 -19.24
N ILE A 108 22.56 3.59 -20.09
CA ILE A 108 21.48 2.81 -20.75
C ILE A 108 20.69 2.03 -19.70
N ALA A 109 21.37 1.30 -18.82
CA ALA A 109 20.74 0.53 -17.76
C ALA A 109 20.09 1.46 -16.72
N THR A 110 20.75 2.56 -16.36
CA THR A 110 20.22 3.58 -15.45
C THR A 110 18.89 4.13 -15.94
N ARG A 111 18.81 4.53 -17.22
CA ARG A 111 17.57 5.03 -17.82
C ARG A 111 16.46 3.97 -17.80
N ARG A 112 16.80 2.71 -18.11
CA ARG A 112 15.83 1.60 -18.12
C ARG A 112 15.25 1.34 -16.73
N TYR A 113 16.10 1.15 -15.72
CA TYR A 113 15.64 0.89 -14.35
C TYR A 113 15.01 2.13 -13.71
N GLY A 114 15.45 3.33 -14.09
CA GLY A 114 14.82 4.59 -13.67
C GLY A 114 13.40 4.73 -14.19
N LEU A 115 13.15 4.43 -15.47
CA LEU A 115 11.79 4.44 -16.02
C LEU A 115 10.89 3.39 -15.36
N LEU A 116 11.39 2.17 -15.14
CA LEU A 116 10.63 1.13 -14.44
C LEU A 116 10.29 1.55 -13.01
N THR A 117 11.25 2.11 -12.29
CA THR A 117 11.05 2.61 -10.92
C THR A 117 10.02 3.74 -10.89
N ALA A 118 10.13 4.71 -11.81
CA ALA A 118 9.20 5.83 -11.91
C ALA A 118 7.77 5.37 -12.23
N GLN A 119 7.60 4.46 -13.20
CA GLN A 119 6.30 3.88 -13.53
C GLN A 119 5.66 3.18 -12.34
N TRP A 120 6.47 2.44 -11.57
CA TRP A 120 5.99 1.73 -10.39
C TRP A 120 5.62 2.70 -9.26
N ALA A 121 6.45 3.71 -8.99
CA ALA A 121 6.20 4.72 -7.97
C ALA A 121 4.96 5.57 -8.28
N ILE A 122 4.83 6.06 -9.51
CA ILE A 122 3.67 6.85 -9.95
C ILE A 122 2.42 5.97 -9.97
N GLY A 123 2.52 4.72 -10.44
CA GLY A 123 1.40 3.78 -10.44
C GLY A 123 0.87 3.50 -9.03
N LEU A 124 1.77 3.26 -8.07
CA LEU A 124 1.42 3.09 -6.66
C LEU A 124 0.76 4.33 -6.09
N ALA A 125 1.40 5.50 -6.25
CA ALA A 125 0.89 6.76 -5.74
C ALA A 125 -0.50 7.08 -6.31
N ALA A 126 -0.67 6.96 -7.63
CA ALA A 126 -1.93 7.23 -8.31
C ALA A 126 -3.05 6.33 -7.81
N GLY A 127 -2.83 5.01 -7.71
CA GLY A 127 -3.88 4.10 -7.26
C GLY A 127 -4.27 4.27 -5.80
N ILE A 128 -3.29 4.55 -4.92
CA ILE A 128 -3.57 4.88 -3.51
C ILE A 128 -4.36 6.19 -3.42
N SER A 129 -3.96 7.23 -4.17
CA SER A 129 -4.67 8.52 -4.19
C SER A 129 -6.11 8.41 -4.66
N VAL A 130 -6.39 7.59 -5.68
CA VAL A 130 -7.76 7.36 -6.17
C VAL A 130 -8.65 6.82 -5.04
N VAL A 131 -8.19 5.80 -4.32
CA VAL A 131 -8.97 5.23 -3.21
C VAL A 131 -9.12 6.23 -2.07
N ALA A 132 -8.05 6.94 -1.71
CA ALA A 132 -8.09 7.94 -0.65
C ALA A 132 -9.09 9.07 -0.96
N VAL A 133 -9.20 9.51 -2.22
CA VAL A 133 -10.17 10.54 -2.65
C VAL A 133 -11.60 9.98 -2.61
N VAL A 134 -11.83 8.79 -3.15
CA VAL A 134 -13.16 8.14 -3.12
C VAL A 134 -13.61 7.97 -1.68
N HIS A 135 -12.72 7.52 -0.80
CA HIS A 135 -13.00 7.37 0.62
C HIS A 135 -13.34 8.70 1.29
N GLN A 136 -12.57 9.76 1.05
CA GLN A 136 -12.84 11.10 1.58
C GLN A 136 -14.20 11.65 1.13
N ILE A 137 -14.59 11.41 -0.13
CA ILE A 137 -15.89 11.84 -0.65
C ILE A 137 -17.03 11.07 0.04
N LEU A 138 -16.87 9.75 0.21
CA LEU A 138 -17.89 8.89 0.84
C LEU A 138 -18.04 9.15 2.34
N ASP A 139 -16.93 9.39 3.03
CA ASP A 139 -16.91 9.59 4.48
C ASP A 139 -17.19 11.05 4.89
N SER A 140 -17.29 12.00 3.96
CA SER A 140 -17.56 13.41 4.27
C SER A 140 -18.91 13.58 4.97
N PRO A 141 -18.95 13.89 6.28
CA PRO A 141 -20.16 14.39 6.91
C PRO A 141 -20.16 15.90 6.69
N HIS A 142 -21.16 16.39 5.96
CA HIS A 142 -21.44 17.82 5.95
C HIS A 142 -21.69 18.29 7.40
N ILE A 143 -20.98 19.35 7.80
CA ILE A 143 -21.18 20.21 8.99
C ILE A 143 -20.40 19.80 10.27
N PRO A 144 -19.40 20.60 10.70
CA PRO A 144 -18.93 20.60 12.08
C PRO A 144 -20.07 21.06 12.99
N LYS A 145 -20.48 20.23 13.97
CA LYS A 145 -21.50 20.64 14.96
C LYS A 145 -21.00 21.90 15.68
N PRO A 146 -21.76 23.01 15.69
CA PRO A 146 -21.37 24.20 16.43
C PRO A 146 -21.22 23.84 17.90
N LYS A 147 -20.09 24.26 18.49
CA LYS A 147 -19.82 24.18 19.92
C LYS A 147 -21.00 24.88 20.61
N ARG A 148 -21.83 24.15 21.38
CA ARG A 148 -22.89 24.77 22.18
C ARG A 148 -22.24 25.88 23.00
N PRO A 149 -22.76 27.13 22.97
CA PRO A 149 -22.30 28.14 23.90
C PRO A 149 -22.49 27.55 25.29
N SER A 150 -21.43 27.59 26.11
CA SER A 150 -21.55 27.37 27.54
C SER A 150 -22.58 28.37 28.03
N ASP A 151 -23.75 27.85 28.40
CA ASP A 151 -24.79 28.62 29.06
C ASP A 151 -24.14 29.41 30.18
N GLY A 152 -24.48 30.70 30.23
CA GLY A 152 -23.94 31.60 31.22
C GLY A 152 -24.11 31.01 32.60
N ASP A 153 -23.00 30.88 33.32
CA ASP A 153 -23.05 30.83 34.76
C ASP A 153 -23.23 32.27 35.24
N SER A 154 -24.49 32.71 35.17
CA SER A 154 -24.99 33.75 36.03
C SER A 154 -25.02 33.19 37.45
N LYS A 155 -24.06 33.58 38.27
CA LYS A 155 -24.24 33.99 39.67
C LYS A 155 -22.96 34.58 40.26
#